data_AF-B5JQ77-F1
#
_entry.id   AF-B5JQ77-F1
#
_cell.length_a   1.000
_cell.length_b   1.000
_cell.length_c   1.000
_cell.angle_alpha   90.00
_cell.angle_beta   90.00
_cell.angle_gamma   90.00
#
_symmetry.space_group_name_H-M   'P 1'
#
loop_
_entity.id
_entity.type
_entity.pdbx_description
1 polymer ?
#
loop_
_entity_poly.entity_id
_entity_poly.type
_entity_poly.pdbx_seq_one_letter_code
_entity_poly.pdbx_strand_id
1 'polypeptide(L)'
;MEDEPIEFPISDELDLHTFRPKEVKELLPDYFDLCREKGIYRVRVIHGKGTGALREYVHAQLRKTESVERFELGDETSGGWGATRVWLKR
;
A
#
# COMPACT_ATOMS: atom_id res chain seq x y z
N MET A 1 19.82 -15.01 18.16
CA MET A 1 18.69 -15.77 17.57
C MET A 1 18.26 -14.91 16.41
N GLU A 2 18.56 -15.33 15.19
CA GLU A 2 18.04 -14.65 14.01
C GLU A 2 16.54 -14.96 13.98
N ASP A 3 15.70 -13.93 14.09
CA ASP A 3 14.27 -14.08 13.90
C ASP A 3 14.05 -14.54 12.45
N GLU A 4 13.59 -15.79 12.29
CA GLU A 4 13.16 -16.29 10.98
C GLU A 4 12.05 -15.36 10.44
N PRO A 5 12.11 -14.97 9.15
CA PRO A 5 11.11 -14.09 8.58
C PRO A 5 9.73 -14.77 8.66
N ILE A 6 8.78 -14.11 9.33
CA ILE A 6 7.39 -14.56 9.36
C ILE A 6 6.81 -14.36 7.96
N GLU A 7 6.48 -15.45 7.27
CA GLU A 7 5.73 -15.37 6.03
C GLU A 7 4.32 -14.85 6.32
N PHE A 8 4.07 -13.60 5.95
CA PHE A 8 2.74 -13.01 6.01
C PHE A 8 2.01 -13.27 4.68
N PRO A 9 0.75 -13.74 4.71
CA PRO A 9 -0.02 -13.91 3.48
C PRO A 9 -0.19 -12.54 2.81
N ILE A 10 0.27 -12.44 1.56
CA ILE A 10 0.03 -11.28 0.71
C ILE A 10 -1.45 -11.27 0.32
N SER A 11 -2.11 -10.15 0.57
CA SER A 11 -3.53 -9.94 0.31
C SER A 11 -3.75 -8.65 -0.50
N ASP A 12 -5.00 -8.36 -0.83
CA ASP A 12 -5.40 -7.09 -1.44
C ASP A 12 -5.41 -5.91 -0.46
N GLU A 13 -4.90 -6.06 0.77
CA GLU A 13 -4.81 -5.00 1.77
C GLU A 13 -3.40 -4.85 2.33
N LEU A 14 -2.95 -3.60 2.49
CA LEU A 14 -1.69 -3.25 3.14
C LEU A 14 -1.95 -2.17 4.20
N ASP A 15 -1.79 -2.52 5.48
CA ASP A 15 -1.92 -1.59 6.60
C ASP A 15 -0.57 -0.96 6.98
N LEU A 16 -0.53 0.38 7.00
CA LEU A 16 0.68 1.16 7.26
C LEU A 16 0.75 1.75 8.68
N HIS A 17 -0.20 1.49 9.58
CA HIS A 17 -0.25 2.11 10.91
C HIS A 17 0.97 1.81 11.78
N THR A 18 1.64 0.67 11.54
CA THR A 18 2.82 0.24 12.29
C THR A 18 4.14 0.55 11.59
N PHE A 19 4.11 1.16 10.41
CA PHE A 19 5.30 1.43 9.59
C PHE A 19 5.76 2.88 9.73
N ARG A 20 7.08 3.07 9.82
CA ARG A 20 7.67 4.41 9.76
C ARG A 20 7.69 4.89 8.31
N PRO A 21 7.62 6.21 8.04
CA PRO A 21 7.60 6.73 6.68
C PRO A 21 8.74 6.22 5.78
N LYS A 22 9.95 6.06 6.33
CA LYS A 22 11.10 5.52 5.56
C LYS A 22 10.88 4.08 5.08
N GLU A 23 10.17 3.26 5.84
CA GLU A 23 9.87 1.86 5.52
C GLU A 23 8.81 1.79 4.42
N VAL A 24 7.84 2.70 4.42
CA VAL A 24 6.78 2.77 3.40
C VAL A 24 7.34 2.97 1.99
N LYS A 25 8.46 3.69 1.84
CA LYS A 25 9.10 3.93 0.54
C LYS A 25 9.52 2.65 -0.17
N GLU A 26 10.13 1.74 0.59
CA GLU A 26 10.67 0.48 0.08
C GLU A 26 9.58 -0.59 0.07
N LEU A 27 8.70 -0.59 1.08
CA LEU A 27 7.61 -1.54 1.23
C LEU A 27 6.60 -1.51 0.08
N LEU A 28 6.20 -0.33 -0.40
CA LEU A 28 5.12 -0.23 -1.40
C LEU A 28 5.47 -0.94 -2.72
N PRO A 29 6.61 -0.66 -3.38
CA PRO A 29 7.03 -1.39 -4.58
C PRO A 29 7.10 -2.90 -4.36
N ASP A 30 7.80 -3.34 -3.30
CA ASP A 30 8.00 -4.76 -3.01
C ASP A 30 6.67 -5.49 -2.80
N TYR A 31 5.76 -4.89 -2.04
CA TYR A 31 4.43 -5.45 -1.80
C TYR A 31 3.60 -5.52 -3.08
N PHE A 32 3.71 -4.53 -3.97
CA PHE A 32 2.98 -4.54 -5.25
C PHE A 32 3.52 -5.58 -6.23
N ASP A 33 4.82 -5.82 -6.26
CA ASP A 33 5.38 -6.89 -7.08
C ASP A 33 4.92 -8.26 -6.58
N LEU A 34 4.93 -8.50 -5.27
CA LEU A 34 4.36 -9.71 -4.68
C LEU A 34 2.84 -9.86 -4.96
N CYS A 35 2.09 -8.77 -4.94
CA CYS A 35 0.67 -8.78 -5.32
C CYS A 35 0.50 -9.22 -6.77
N ARG A 36 1.30 -8.68 -7.69
CA ARG A 36 1.24 -9.01 -9.13
C ARG A 36 1.59 -10.46 -9.38
N GLU A 37 2.62 -10.99 -8.72
CA GLU A 37 2.98 -12.42 -8.79
C GLU A 37 1.83 -13.34 -8.35
N LYS A 38 0.99 -12.88 -7.41
CA LYS A 38 -0.20 -13.61 -6.94
C LYS A 38 -1.48 -13.28 -7.70
N GLY A 39 -1.42 -12.47 -8.76
CA GLY A 39 -2.59 -12.06 -9.55
C GLY A 39 -3.52 -11.06 -8.84
N ILE A 40 -3.03 -10.38 -7.80
CA ILE A 40 -3.74 -9.32 -7.07
C ILE A 40 -3.38 -7.98 -7.72
N TYR A 41 -4.32 -7.41 -8.48
CA TYR A 41 -4.11 -6.17 -9.23
C TYR A 41 -4.84 -4.96 -8.65
N ARG A 42 -5.55 -5.15 -7.54
CA ARG A 42 -6.25 -4.09 -6.81
C ARG A 42 -5.86 -4.20 -5.36
N VAL A 43 -5.22 -3.18 -4.84
CA VAL A 43 -4.69 -3.15 -3.47
C VAL A 43 -5.26 -1.95 -2.73
N ARG A 44 -5.67 -2.16 -1.49
CA ARG A 44 -6.10 -1.12 -0.56
C ARG A 44 -4.97 -0.82 0.41
N VAL A 45 -4.37 0.37 0.28
CA VAL A 45 -3.33 0.86 1.17
C VAL A 45 -3.96 1.68 2.28
N ILE A 46 -3.94 1.17 3.51
CA ILE A 46 -4.55 1.77 4.68
C ILE A 46 -3.49 2.59 5.41
N HIS A 47 -3.63 3.92 5.42
CA HIS A 47 -2.69 4.84 6.06
C HIS A 47 -3.32 5.62 7.22
N GLY A 48 -4.59 5.34 7.52
CA GLY A 48 -5.35 6.06 8.52
C GLY A 48 -5.70 7.48 8.09
N LYS A 49 -6.51 8.13 8.93
CA LYS A 49 -7.00 9.51 8.71
C LYS A 49 -5.99 10.53 9.23
N GLY A 50 -5.71 10.53 10.54
CA GLY A 50 -4.68 11.38 11.15
C GLY A 50 -4.71 12.84 10.68
N THR A 51 -3.55 13.45 10.50
CA THR A 51 -3.39 14.79 9.89
C THR A 51 -3.40 14.77 8.36
N GLY A 52 -3.43 13.59 7.73
CA GLY A 52 -3.23 13.40 6.30
C GLY A 52 -1.76 13.33 5.84
N ALA A 53 -0.77 13.51 6.73
CA ALA A 53 0.65 13.47 6.35
C ALA A 53 1.06 12.13 5.73
N LEU A 54 0.62 10.99 6.29
CA LEU A 54 0.94 9.68 5.74
C LEU A 54 0.23 9.42 4.40
N ARG A 55 -1.00 9.91 4.23
CA ARG A 55 -1.71 9.89 2.94
C ARG A 55 -0.91 10.62 1.86
N GLU A 56 -0.50 11.86 2.12
CA GLU A 56 0.27 12.65 1.14
C GLU A 56 1.59 11.95 0.80
N TYR A 57 2.25 11.36 1.80
CA TYR A 57 3.46 10.58 1.59
C TYR A 57 3.21 9.36 0.69
N VAL A 58 2.19 8.56 0.98
CA VAL A 58 1.78 7.40 0.16
C VAL A 58 1.50 7.86 -1.27
N HIS A 59 0.68 8.89 -1.46
CA HIS A 59 0.35 9.41 -2.80
C HIS A 59 1.60 9.89 -3.54
N ALA A 60 2.56 10.50 -2.86
CA ALA A 60 3.84 10.90 -3.46
C ALA A 60 4.69 9.70 -3.90
N GLN A 61 4.66 8.58 -3.17
CA GLN A 61 5.31 7.34 -3.61
C GLN A 61 4.57 6.71 -4.79
N LEU A 62 3.24 6.56 -4.70
CA LEU A 62 2.43 5.94 -5.75
C LEU A 62 2.58 6.61 -7.11
N ARG A 63 2.72 7.95 -7.16
CA ARG A 63 2.99 8.68 -8.41
C ARG A 63 4.32 8.31 -9.08
N LYS A 64 5.26 7.75 -8.34
CA LYS A 64 6.60 7.36 -8.82
C LYS A 64 6.74 5.86 -9.05
N THR A 65 5.78 5.06 -8.60
CA THR A 65 5.83 3.60 -8.68
C THR A 65 5.38 3.14 -10.07
N GLU A 66 6.29 2.57 -10.86
CA GLU A 66 6.02 2.20 -12.25
C GLU A 66 4.97 1.10 -12.42
N SER A 67 4.83 0.20 -11.43
CA SER A 67 3.84 -0.87 -11.43
C SER A 67 2.41 -0.39 -11.14
N VAL A 68 2.22 0.87 -10.73
CA VAL A 68 0.91 1.47 -10.50
C VAL A 68 0.33 1.99 -11.82
N GLU A 69 -0.90 1.58 -12.14
CA GLU A 69 -1.67 2.08 -13.28
C GLU A 69 -2.44 3.35 -12.89
N ARG A 70 -3.14 3.32 -11.76
CA ARG A 70 -3.88 4.45 -11.21
C ARG A 70 -4.14 4.26 -9.72
N PHE A 71 -4.50 5.34 -9.03
CA PHE A 71 -4.95 5.29 -7.64
C PHE A 71 -5.98 6.37 -7.35
N GLU A 72 -6.81 6.12 -6.34
CA GLU A 72 -7.82 7.08 -5.84
C GLU A 72 -8.02 6.89 -4.33
N LEU A 73 -8.58 7.89 -3.66
CA LEU A 73 -9.00 7.73 -2.27
C LEU A 73 -10.08 6.65 -2.13
N GLY A 74 -10.12 5.99 -0.98
CA GLY A 74 -11.21 5.09 -0.65
C GLY A 74 -12.57 5.80 -0.66
N ASP A 75 -13.60 5.05 -0.98
CA ASP A 75 -15.01 5.42 -0.80
C ASP A 75 -15.47 5.07 0.64
N GLU A 76 -16.73 5.36 0.97
CA GLU A 76 -17.30 5.09 2.29
C GLU A 76 -17.19 3.61 2.72
N THR A 77 -17.12 2.69 1.76
CA THR A 77 -17.02 1.24 2.01
C THR A 77 -15.58 0.70 2.05
N SER A 78 -14.61 1.51 1.62
CA SER A 78 -13.20 1.11 1.49
C SER A 78 -12.25 1.97 2.33
N GLY A 79 -12.76 2.59 3.39
CA GLY A 79 -11.96 3.34 4.37
C GLY A 79 -11.97 4.86 4.19
N GLY A 80 -12.72 5.37 3.21
CA GLY A 80 -12.81 6.78 2.87
C GLY A 80 -11.42 7.38 2.62
N TRP A 81 -11.22 8.61 3.11
CA TRP A 81 -9.91 9.27 3.04
C TRP A 81 -8.82 8.65 3.92
N GLY A 82 -9.14 7.61 4.71
CA GLY A 82 -8.17 6.86 5.52
C GLY A 82 -7.44 5.74 4.75
N ALA A 83 -7.83 5.50 3.51
CA ALA A 83 -7.21 4.50 2.65
C ALA A 83 -7.12 5.01 1.20
N THR A 84 -6.22 4.39 0.44
CA THR A 84 -6.04 4.64 -0.99
C THR A 84 -6.20 3.32 -1.74
N ARG A 85 -7.05 3.30 -2.76
CA ARG A 85 -7.20 2.17 -3.67
C ARG A 85 -6.20 2.34 -4.80
N VAL A 86 -5.46 1.28 -5.08
CA VAL A 86 -4.39 1.23 -6.07
C VAL A 86 -4.71 0.15 -7.07
N TRP A 87 -4.61 0.46 -8.36
CA TRP A 87 -4.69 -0.49 -9.46
C TRP A 87 -3.28 -0.69 -10.00
N LEU A 88 -2.85 -1.95 -10.07
CA LEU A 88 -1.54 -2.33 -10.57
C LEU A 88 -1.65 -2.74 -12.04
N LYS A 89 -0.58 -2.47 -12.80
CA LYS A 89 -0.45 -2.93 -14.17
C LYS A 89 -0.41 -4.45 -14.21
N ARG A 90 -1.14 -5.01 -15.18
CA ARG A 90 -1.12 -6.45 -15.47
C ARG A 90 0.22 -6.90 -16.02
#